data_AF-A0A2N1J2S0-F1
#
_entry.id   AF-A0A2N1J2S0-F1
#
_cell.length_a   1.000
_cell.length_b   1.000
_cell.length_c   1.000
_cell.angle_alpha   90.00
_cell.angle_beta   90.00
_cell.angle_gamma   90.00
#
_symmetry.space_group_name_H-M   'P 1'
#
loop_
_entity.id
_entity.type
_entity.pdbx_description
1 polymer ?
#
loop_
_entity_poly.entity_id
_entity_poly.type
_entity_poly.pdbx_seq_one_letter_code
_entity_poly.pdbx_strand_id
1 'polypeptide(L)' 'MTKEEEQEFIDKIKETIMPYAQNMTEEQIQTLIETVQNQNPNLPMGFGNMLLEQIKFLKYGKES' A
#
# COMPACT_ATOMS: atom_id res chain seq x y z
N MET A 1 5.14 10.56 10.69
CA MET A 1 4.57 11.52 9.74
C MET A 1 3.71 12.50 10.52
N THR A 2 3.49 13.69 10.00
CA THR A 2 2.40 14.56 10.48
C THR A 2 1.06 14.01 10.02
N LYS A 3 -0.04 14.48 10.63
CA LYS A 3 -1.39 14.05 10.23
C LYS A 3 -1.72 14.41 8.77
N GLU A 4 -1.16 15.50 8.28
CA GLU A 4 -1.34 15.98 6.90
C GLU A 4 -0.60 15.06 5.93
N GLU A 5 0.66 14.73 6.21
CA GLU A 5 1.46 13.79 5.39
C GLU A 5 0.84 12.38 5.36
N GLU A 6 0.29 11.90 6.49
CA GLU A 6 -0.41 10.61 6.53
C GLU A 6 -1.64 10.61 5.63
N GLN A 7 -2.40 11.71 5.63
CA GLN A 7 -3.59 11.84 4.81
C GLN A 7 -3.24 11.91 3.31
N GLU A 8 -2.25 12.72 2.95
CA GLU A 8 -1.74 12.79 1.58
C GLU A 8 -1.24 11.44 1.08
N PHE A 9 -0.54 10.69 1.94
CA PHE A 9 -0.07 9.35 1.62
C PHE A 9 -1.23 8.38 1.35
N ILE A 10 -2.23 8.36 2.23
CA ILE A 10 -3.43 7.52 2.07
C ILE A 10 -4.20 7.88 0.79
N ASP A 11 -4.38 9.17 0.53
CA ASP A 11 -5.11 9.63 -0.66
C ASP A 11 -4.33 9.28 -1.93
N LYS A 12 -3.00 9.36 -1.90
CA LYS A 12 -2.18 8.89 -3.01
C LYS A 12 -2.33 7.39 -3.26
N ILE A 13 -2.40 6.57 -2.22
CA ILE A 13 -2.67 5.13 -2.35
C ILE A 13 -4.04 4.90 -2.99
N LYS A 14 -5.08 5.63 -2.55
CA LYS A 14 -6.44 5.51 -3.11
C LYS A 14 -6.52 5.90 -4.58
N GLU A 15 -5.81 6.94 -4.99
CA GLU A 15 -5.82 7.40 -6.38
C GLU A 15 -5.00 6.48 -7.31
N THR A 16 -3.89 5.95 -6.83
CA THR A 16 -2.90 5.30 -7.71
C THR A 16 -2.87 3.78 -7.62
N ILE A 17 -3.04 3.22 -6.43
CA ILE A 17 -2.85 1.78 -6.20
C ILE A 17 -4.21 1.08 -6.11
N MET A 18 -5.17 1.66 -5.40
CA MET A 18 -6.47 1.01 -5.16
C MET A 18 -7.25 0.63 -6.43
N PRO A 19 -7.28 1.43 -7.53
CA PRO A 19 -8.00 1.03 -8.75
C PRO A 19 -7.53 -0.32 -9.32
N TYR A 20 -6.27 -0.67 -9.10
CA TYR A 20 -5.68 -1.95 -9.49
C TYR A 20 -5.80 -2.99 -8.38
N ALA A 21 -5.41 -2.64 -7.15
CA ALA A 21 -5.39 -3.54 -6.01
C ALA A 21 -6.77 -4.08 -5.61
N GLN A 22 -7.87 -3.37 -5.92
CA GLN A 22 -9.24 -3.85 -5.70
C GLN A 22 -9.50 -5.18 -6.44
N ASN A 23 -8.93 -5.37 -7.62
CA ASN A 23 -9.11 -6.58 -8.44
C ASN A 23 -8.00 -7.62 -8.27
N MET A 24 -7.00 -7.35 -7.42
CA MET A 24 -5.89 -8.26 -7.14
C MET A 24 -6.17 -9.17 -5.94
N THR A 25 -5.63 -10.39 -5.93
CA THR A 25 -5.61 -11.21 -4.72
C THR A 25 -4.61 -10.65 -3.71
N GLU A 26 -4.71 -11.06 -2.44
CA GLU A 26 -3.74 -10.66 -1.41
C GLU A 26 -2.31 -11.06 -1.79
N GLU A 27 -2.13 -12.29 -2.31
CA GLU A 27 -0.85 -12.78 -2.81
C GLU A 27 -0.28 -11.90 -3.94
N GLN A 28 -1.12 -11.50 -4.90
CA GLN A 28 -0.70 -10.61 -5.98
C GLN A 28 -0.25 -9.23 -5.47
N ILE A 29 -0.94 -8.69 -4.47
CA ILE A 29 -0.56 -7.42 -3.83
C ILE A 29 0.78 -7.58 -3.10
N GLN A 30 0.96 -8.68 -2.38
CA GLN A 30 2.21 -8.96 -1.67
C GLN A 30 3.39 -9.08 -2.64
N THR A 31 3.26 -9.88 -3.71
CA THR A 31 4.31 -10.03 -4.73
C THR A 31 4.66 -8.71 -5.41
N LEU A 32 3.66 -7.86 -5.69
CA LEU A 32 3.90 -6.53 -6.26
C LEU A 32 4.75 -5.66 -5.33
N ILE A 33 4.42 -5.64 -4.04
CA ILE A 33 5.13 -4.83 -3.04
C ILE A 33 6.56 -5.33 -2.85
N GLU A 34 6.76 -6.65 -2.76
CA GLU A 34 8.09 -7.26 -2.67
C GLU A 34 8.94 -6.90 -3.90
N THR A 35 8.35 -6.95 -5.10
CA THR A 35 9.02 -6.55 -6.35
C THR A 35 9.45 -5.08 -6.29
N VAL A 36 8.57 -4.19 -5.85
CA VAL A 36 8.87 -2.75 -5.72
C VAL A 36 9.98 -2.51 -4.70
N GLN A 37 9.97 -3.19 -3.56
CA GLN A 37 11.05 -3.07 -2.56
C GLN A 37 12.40 -3.53 -3.13
N ASN A 38 12.42 -4.67 -3.81
CA ASN A 38 13.64 -5.23 -4.41
C ASN A 38 14.20 -4.33 -5.53
N GLN A 39 13.32 -3.67 -6.30
CA GLN A 39 13.73 -2.76 -7.37
C GLN A 39 14.14 -1.37 -6.86
N ASN A 40 13.77 -1.00 -5.64
CA ASN A 40 14.02 0.31 -5.06
C ASN A 40 14.74 0.17 -3.71
N PRO A 41 16.06 -0.13 -3.71
CA PRO A 41 16.83 -0.36 -2.49
C PRO A 41 16.94 0.89 -1.58
N ASN A 42 16.59 2.07 -2.11
CA ASN A 42 16.57 3.33 -1.36
C ASN A 42 15.27 3.53 -0.58
N LEU A 43 14.26 2.67 -0.74
CA LEU A 43 13.05 2.74 0.06
C LEU A 43 13.39 2.45 1.53
N PRO A 44 12.78 3.18 2.48
CA PRO A 44 12.97 2.91 3.89
C PRO A 44 12.61 1.45 4.23
N MET A 45 13.41 0.84 5.12
CA MET A 45 13.11 -0.48 5.65
C MET A 45 11.71 -0.46 6.30
N GLY A 46 10.88 -1.43 5.96
CA GLY A 46 9.49 -1.51 6.43
C GLY A 46 8.46 -0.72 5.61
N PHE A 47 8.87 0.03 4.58
CA PHE A 47 7.93 0.75 3.69
C PHE A 47 6.93 -0.20 3.00
N GLY A 48 7.39 -1.33 2.48
CA GLY A 48 6.50 -2.29 1.81
C GLY A 48 5.47 -2.89 2.77
N ASN A 49 5.88 -3.23 4.00
CA ASN A 49 4.97 -3.71 5.03
C ASN A 49 3.91 -2.65 5.37
N MET A 50 4.32 -1.39 5.55
CA MET A 50 3.41 -0.29 5.79
C MET A 50 2.41 -0.13 4.62
N LEU A 51 2.89 -0.19 3.38
CA LEU A 51 2.04 -0.08 2.20
C LEU A 51 1.03 -1.25 2.10
N LEU A 52 1.48 -2.47 2.41
CA LEU A 52 0.63 -3.66 2.41
C LEU A 52 -0.51 -3.53 3.42
N GLU A 53 -0.20 -3.12 4.65
CA GLU A 53 -1.19 -2.90 5.70
C GLU A 53 -2.22 -1.84 5.30
N GLN A 54 -1.78 -0.72 4.70
CA GLN A 54 -2.69 0.32 4.24
C GLN A 54 -3.60 -0.17 3.11
N ILE A 55 -3.08 -0.96 2.16
CA ILE A 55 -3.90 -1.54 1.09
C ILE A 55 -4.91 -2.54 1.68
N LYS A 56 -4.49 -3.39 2.62
CA LYS A 56 -5.38 -4.33 3.32
C LYS A 56 -6.48 -3.60 4.07
N PHE A 57 -6.13 -2.57 4.82
CA PHE A 57 -7.09 -1.74 5.55
C PHE A 57 -8.08 -1.06 4.60
N LEU A 58 -7.63 -0.48 3.49
CA LEU A 58 -8.51 0.16 2.51
C LEU A 58 -9.39 -0.83 1.74
N LYS A 59 -8.91 -2.06 1.53
CA LYS A 59 -9.61 -3.11 0.78
C LYS A 59 -10.63 -3.88 1.63
N TYR A 60 -10.24 -4.27 2.84
CA TYR A 60 -11.01 -5.16 3.71
C TYR A 60 -11.57 -4.45 4.95
N GLY A 61 -10.98 -3.34 5.37
CA GLY A 61 -11.37 -2.59 6.59
C GLY A 61 -12.67 -1.79 6.48
N LYS A 62 -13.45 -1.96 5.40
CA LYS A 62 -14.83 -1.44 5.32
C LYS A 62 -15.89 -2.39 5.88
N GLU A 63 -15.53 -3.60 6.30
CA GLU A 63 -16.46 -4.60 6.85
C GLU A 63 -16.35 -4.70 8.39
N SER A 64 -16.52 -3.60 9.12
CA SER A 64 -16.68 -3.59 10.59
C SER A 64 -17.86 -2.74 11.01
#